data_AF-A0A842QNT3-F1
#
_entry.id   AF-A0A842QNT3-F1
#
_cell.length_a   1.000
_cell.length_b   1.000
_cell.length_c   1.000
_cell.angle_alpha   90.00
_cell.angle_beta   90.00
_cell.angle_gamma   90.00
#
_symmetry.space_group_name_H-M   'P 1'
#
loop_
_entity.id
_entity.type
_entity.pdbx_description
1 polymer ?
#
loop_
_entity_poly.entity_id
_entity_poly.type
_entity_poly.pdbx_seq_one_letter_code
_entity_poly.pdbx_strand_id
1 'polypeptide(L)' 'MRLNFISIGLLLMIMGFIIVFIGSLFTAFRSTDKDNVKISFFGLIGPIPFGFASDKKLFFITAAIALTIIIIFFLSRGAR' A
#
# COMPACT_ATOMS: atom_id res chain seq x y z
N MET A 1 -16.05 -1.58 -34.14
CA MET A 1 -15.86 -1.36 -32.69
C MET A 1 -14.83 -0.25 -32.52
N ARG A 2 -15.24 1.02 -32.33
CA ARG A 2 -14.27 2.10 -32.06
C ARG A 2 -13.91 2.03 -30.58
N LEU A 3 -12.72 1.53 -30.29
CA LEU A 3 -12.21 1.49 -28.92
C LEU A 3 -11.92 2.93 -28.48
N ASN A 4 -12.72 3.42 -27.54
CA ASN A 4 -12.47 4.70 -26.90
C ASN A 4 -11.22 4.59 -26.01
N PHE A 5 -10.39 5.63 -25.95
CA PHE A 5 -9.20 5.64 -25.08
C PHE A 5 -9.53 5.34 -23.62
N ILE A 6 -10.72 5.75 -23.17
CA ILE A 6 -11.26 5.42 -21.84
C ILE A 6 -11.45 3.91 -21.68
N SER A 7 -12.00 3.22 -22.68
CA SER A 7 -12.19 1.77 -22.66
C SER A 7 -10.86 1.03 -22.67
N ILE A 8 -9.86 1.54 -23.40
CA ILE A 8 -8.49 0.99 -23.41
C ILE A 8 -7.85 1.15 -22.03
N GLY A 9 -7.96 2.33 -21.41
CA GLY A 9 -7.45 2.58 -20.06
C GLY A 9 -8.08 1.68 -18.99
N LEU A 10 -9.39 1.48 -19.06
CA LEU A 10 -10.10 0.57 -18.16
C LEU A 10 -9.60 -0.88 -18.31
N LEU A 11 -9.38 -1.32 -19.56
CA LEU A 11 -8.91 -2.67 -19.86
C LEU A 11 -7.47 -2.89 -19.33
N LEU A 12 -6.61 -1.88 -19.44
CA LEU A 12 -5.26 -1.88 -18.84
C LEU A 12 -5.30 -1.94 -17.31
N MET A 13 -6.19 -1.19 -16.65
CA MET A 13 -6.35 -1.26 -15.18
C MET A 13 -6.78 -2.66 -14.73
N ILE A 14 -7.75 -3.26 -15.42
CA ILE A 14 -8.24 -4.61 -15.10
C ILE A 14 -7.12 -5.64 -15.30
N MET A 15 -6.35 -5.55 -16.39
CA MET A 15 -5.21 -6.44 -16.61
C MET A 15 -4.14 -6.28 -15.54
N GLY A 16 -3.80 -5.05 -15.16
CA GLY A 16 -2.86 -4.78 -14.06
C GLY A 16 -3.31 -5.42 -12.75
N PHE A 17 -4.60 -5.27 -12.40
CA PHE A 17 -5.16 -5.89 -11.21
C PHE A 17 -5.06 -7.42 -11.25
N ILE A 18 -5.40 -8.05 -12.38
CA ILE A 18 -5.33 -9.50 -12.55
C ILE A 18 -3.89 -10.01 -12.37
N ILE A 19 -2.90 -9.32 -12.95
CA ILE A 19 -1.49 -9.70 -12.81
C ILE A 19 -1.04 -9.63 -11.35
N VAL A 20 -1.37 -8.54 -10.64
CA VAL A 20 -1.05 -8.38 -9.21
C VAL A 20 -1.75 -9.45 -8.38
N PHE A 21 -3.01 -9.72 -8.68
CA PHE A 21 -3.81 -10.73 -7.98
C PHE A 21 -3.22 -12.13 -8.14
N ILE A 22 -2.93 -12.56 -9.38
CA ILE A 22 -2.32 -13.86 -9.66
C ILE A 22 -0.93 -13.94 -9.03
N GLY A 23 -0.11 -12.89 -9.14
CA GLY A 23 1.21 -12.83 -8.50
C GLY A 23 1.12 -13.01 -6.98
N SER A 24 0.17 -12.33 -6.33
CA SER A 24 -0.05 -12.45 -4.88
C SER A 24 -0.48 -13.86 -4.46
N LEU A 25 -1.38 -14.50 -5.23
CA LEU A 25 -1.80 -15.87 -4.99
C LEU A 25 -0.65 -16.85 -5.20
N PHE A 26 0.15 -16.66 -6.25
CA PHE A 26 1.28 -17.53 -6.54
C PHE A 26 2.35 -17.44 -5.46
N THR A 27 2.63 -16.23 -4.95
CA THR A 27 3.49 -16.03 -3.78
C THR A 27 2.90 -16.72 -2.55
N ALA A 28 1.61 -16.54 -2.27
CA ALA A 28 0.95 -17.16 -1.13
C ALA A 28 0.98 -18.71 -1.17
N PHE A 29 0.80 -19.31 -2.35
CA PHE A 29 0.82 -20.77 -2.52
C PHE A 29 2.24 -21.37 -2.58
N ARG A 30 3.26 -20.62 -3.02
CA ARG A 30 4.66 -21.07 -3.04
C ARG A 30 5.39 -20.90 -1.71
N SER A 31 4.86 -20.08 -0.80
CA SER A 31 5.34 -19.99 0.58
C SER A 31 4.94 -21.26 1.36
N THR A 32 5.57 -22.39 1.03
CA THR A 32 5.53 -23.65 1.80
C THR A 32 6.31 -23.52 3.10
N ASP A 33 7.28 -22.61 3.15
CA ASP A 33 7.85 -22.18 4.41
C ASP A 33 6.83 -21.36 5.17
N LYS A 34 6.79 -21.55 6.49
CA LYS A 34 6.11 -20.69 7.46
C LYS A 34 6.71 -19.29 7.39
N ASP A 35 6.47 -18.59 6.28
CA ASP A 35 6.91 -17.24 6.06
C ASP A 35 6.09 -16.40 7.02
N ASN A 36 6.74 -16.14 8.16
CA ASN A 36 6.35 -15.24 9.23
C ASN A 36 5.51 -14.12 8.64
N VAL A 37 4.19 -14.20 8.77
CA VAL A 37 3.29 -13.15 8.31
C VAL A 37 3.68 -11.91 9.10
N LYS A 38 4.38 -10.99 8.44
CA LYS A 38 4.90 -9.80 9.09
C LYS A 38 3.82 -8.73 9.08
N ILE A 39 3.39 -8.35 10.26
CA ILE A 39 2.31 -7.38 10.47
C ILE A 39 2.95 -6.07 10.92
N SER A 40 2.48 -4.96 10.35
CA SER A 40 2.82 -3.62 10.83
C SER A 40 1.56 -2.81 11.02
N PHE A 41 1.49 -2.07 12.11
CA PHE A 41 0.42 -1.16 12.46
C PHE A 41 1.00 0.21 12.79
N PHE A 42 0.45 1.24 12.18
CA PHE A 42 0.76 2.64 12.49
C PHE A 42 -0.54 3.41 12.63
N GLY A 43 -0.63 4.22 13.67
CA GLY A 43 -1.71 5.14 13.97
C GLY A 43 -1.19 6.52 14.35
N LEU A 44 -2.11 7.44 14.54
CA LEU A 44 -1.83 8.82 14.93
C LEU A 44 -2.62 9.14 16.20
N ILE A 45 -1.94 9.53 17.28
CA ILE A 45 -2.57 10.12 18.46
C ILE A 45 -2.32 11.62 18.36
N GLY A 46 -3.32 12.36 17.87
CA GLY A 46 -3.11 13.76 17.47
C GLY A 46 -2.06 13.86 16.34
N PRO A 47 -1.10 14.80 16.41
CA PRO A 47 -0.04 14.91 15.40
C PRO A 47 1.11 13.91 15.59
N ILE A 48 1.07 13.08 16.65
CA ILE A 48 2.18 12.18 17.00
C ILE A 48 1.95 10.81 16.34
N PRO A 49 2.84 10.37 15.42
CA PRO A 49 2.80 9.02 14.87
C PRO A 49 3.22 7.98 15.91
N PHE A 50 2.45 6.90 15.98
CA PHE A 50 2.71 5.77 16.86
C PHE A 50 2.49 4.47 16.10
N GLY A 51 3.29 3.43 16.38
CA GLY A 51 3.12 2.17 15.67
C GLY A 51 4.06 1.07 16.12
N PHE A 52 3.73 -0.14 15.70
CA PHE A 52 4.50 -1.35 15.95
C PHE A 52 4.58 -2.17 14.69
N ALA A 53 5.71 -2.82 14.46
CA ALA A 53 5.84 -3.79 13.39
C ALA A 53 6.58 -5.02 13.89
N SER A 54 6.20 -6.18 13.36
CA SER A 54 6.87 -7.44 13.61
C SER A 54 8.21 -7.57 12.87
N ASP A 55 8.52 -6.63 11.96
CA ASP A 55 9.75 -6.60 11.18
C ASP A 55 10.26 -5.18 10.99
N LYS A 56 11.57 -5.00 11.13
CA LYS A 56 12.22 -3.68 11.05
C LYS A 56 12.06 -3.04 9.67
N LYS A 57 12.11 -3.82 8.59
CA LYS A 57 11.93 -3.32 7.22
C LYS A 57 10.51 -2.80 7.04
N LEU A 58 9.52 -3.58 7.49
CA LEU A 58 8.12 -3.15 7.47
C LEU A 58 7.85 -1.94 8.36
N PHE A 59 8.50 -1.85 9.52
CA PHE A 59 8.43 -0.66 10.38
C PHE A 59 8.82 0.61 9.63
N PHE A 60 9.99 0.60 8.98
CA PHE A 60 10.48 1.78 8.25
C PHE A 60 9.57 2.15 7.07
N ILE A 61 9.05 1.15 6.34
CA ILE A 61 8.12 1.38 5.24
C ILE A 61 6.83 2.04 5.75
N THR A 62 6.20 1.47 6.77
CA THR A 62 4.95 2.02 7.31
C THR A 62 5.15 3.36 8.01
N ALA A 63 6.29 3.59 8.66
CA ALA A 63 6.63 4.87 9.26
C ALA A 63 6.81 5.96 8.18
N ALA A 64 7.49 5.65 7.07
CA ALA A 64 7.63 6.58 5.95
C ALA A 64 6.27 6.97 5.33
N ILE A 65 5.37 5.99 5.18
CA ILE A 65 4.00 6.23 4.71
C ILE A 65 3.24 7.15 5.69
N ALA A 66 3.27 6.84 6.99
CA ALA A 66 2.61 7.66 8.01
C ALA A 66 3.13 9.10 8.01
N LEU A 67 4.45 9.29 7.91
CA LEU A 67 5.09 10.60 7.87
C LEU A 67 4.68 11.39 6.62
N THR A 68 4.60 10.71 5.47
CA THR A 68 4.12 11.31 4.21
C THR A 68 2.67 11.80 4.35
N ILE A 69 1.81 11.01 4.99
CA ILE A 69 0.41 11.38 5.25
C ILE A 69 0.33 12.61 6.17
N ILE A 70 1.15 12.67 7.22
CA ILE A 70 1.22 13.84 8.13
C ILE A 70 1.64 15.08 7.35
N ILE A 71 2.67 15.00 6.52
CA ILE A 71 3.14 16.14 5.71
C ILE A 71 2.02 16.65 4.81
N ILE A 72 1.34 15.74 4.09
CA ILE A 72 0.21 16.10 3.22
C ILE A 72 -0.91 16.74 4.02
N PHE A 73 -1.23 16.20 5.20
CA PHE A 73 -2.29 16.72 6.06
C PHE A 73 -1.99 18.14 6.57
N PHE A 74 -0.76 18.38 7.03
CA PHE A 74 -0.33 19.71 7.48
C PHE A 74 -0.24 20.70 6.31
N LEU A 75 0.28 20.29 5.16
CA LEU A 75 0.33 21.13 3.96
C LEU A 75 -1.08 21.50 3.47
N SER A 76 -2.01 20.55 3.47
CA SER A 76 -3.41 20.75 3.08
C SER A 76 -4.16 21.67 4.05
N ARG A 77 -3.86 21.60 5.36
CA ARG A 77 -4.43 22.52 6.35
C ARG A 77 -3.78 23.90 6.37
N GLY A 78 -2.49 24.01 6.06
CA GLY A 78 -1.78 25.29 5.94
C GLY A 78 -2.05 26.04 4.63
N ALA A 79 -2.64 25.37 3.63
CA ALA A 79 -3.07 25.95 2.36
C ALA A 79 -4.53 26.48 2.38
N ARG A 80 -5.18 26.51 3.56
CA ARG A 80 -6.47 27.15 3.82
C ARG A 80 -6.28 28.29 4.80
#